data_AF-A0A1H2ZM01-F1
#
_entry.id   AF-A0A1H2ZM01-F1
#
_cell.length_a   1.000
_cell.length_b   1.000
_cell.length_c   1.000
_cell.angle_alpha   90.00
_cell.angle_beta   90.00
_cell.angle_gamma   90.00
#
_symmetry.space_group_name_H-M   'P 1'
#
loop_
_entity.id
_entity.type
_entity.pdbx_description
1 polymer ?
#
loop_
_entity_poly.entity_id
_entity_poly.type
_entity_poly.pdbx_seq_one_letter_code
_entity_poly.pdbx_strand_id
1 'polypeptide(L)'
;MTSVHDNEIISYEVSLKNRTIIMNTFDYQTESLTKVVFSDVFAHMFETELENSIILDIEKSEISNFVIDHRDVLDKYKNSTWPMDYNTIEELSEKLVTENYNYYEILSSFGLSGWVVARNYELIKA
;
A
#
# COMPACT_ATOMS: atom_id res chain seq x y z
N MET A 1 18.88 -0.50 -9.38
CA MET A 1 17.42 -0.53 -9.16
C MET A 1 17.04 0.79 -8.51
N THR A 2 15.95 1.41 -8.93
CA THR A 2 15.38 2.52 -8.17
C THR A 2 14.86 1.94 -6.86
N SER A 3 15.28 2.50 -5.75
CA SER A 3 14.85 2.12 -4.40
C SER A 3 14.37 3.37 -3.68
N VAL A 4 13.52 3.19 -2.68
CA VAL A 4 13.07 4.25 -1.76
C VAL A 4 13.49 3.96 -0.32
N HIS A 5 14.43 3.03 -0.13
CA HIS A 5 15.05 2.79 1.17
C HIS A 5 15.68 4.07 1.71
N ASP A 6 15.43 4.37 2.98
CA ASP A 6 15.82 5.60 3.69
C ASP A 6 15.18 6.89 3.15
N ASN A 7 14.24 6.82 2.20
CA ASN A 7 13.52 8.01 1.78
C ASN A 7 12.52 8.46 2.86
N GLU A 8 12.47 9.76 3.10
CA GLU A 8 11.41 10.38 3.90
C GLU A 8 10.14 10.53 3.05
N ILE A 9 8.99 10.17 3.60
CA ILE A 9 7.67 10.47 3.01
C ILE A 9 7.32 11.93 3.34
N ILE A 10 7.40 12.79 2.33
CA ILE A 10 7.12 14.23 2.47
C ILE A 10 5.61 14.51 2.42
N SER A 11 4.89 13.73 1.60
CA SER A 11 3.44 13.79 1.50
C SER A 11 2.91 12.55 0.81
N TYR A 12 1.64 12.24 1.02
CA TYR A 12 0.93 11.30 0.19
C TYR A 12 -0.48 11.81 -0.12
N GLU A 13 -1.00 11.40 -1.28
CA GLU A 13 -2.37 11.68 -1.69
C GLU A 13 -3.08 10.39 -2.06
N VAL A 14 -4.37 10.32 -1.71
CA VAL A 14 -5.25 9.20 -2.04
C VAL A 14 -6.39 9.74 -2.90
N SER A 15 -6.49 9.26 -4.13
CA SER A 15 -7.61 9.56 -5.03
C SER A 15 -8.56 8.37 -5.09
N LEU A 16 -9.69 8.47 -4.41
CA LEU A 16 -10.74 7.43 -4.45
C LEU A 16 -11.35 7.28 -5.85
N LYS A 17 -11.51 8.41 -6.56
CA LYS A 17 -12.09 8.42 -7.92
C LYS A 17 -11.15 7.79 -8.94
N ASN A 18 -9.87 8.12 -8.89
CA ASN A 18 -8.88 7.61 -9.85
C ASN A 18 -8.27 6.29 -9.40
N ARG A 19 -8.55 5.87 -8.16
CA ARG A 19 -8.00 4.66 -7.53
C ARG A 19 -6.47 4.66 -7.54
N THR A 20 -5.89 5.77 -7.09
CA THR A 20 -4.44 5.95 -7.04
C THR A 20 -3.99 6.42 -5.67
N ILE A 21 -2.81 5.96 -5.26
CA ILE A 21 -2.06 6.52 -4.14
C ILE A 21 -0.71 6.97 -4.66
N ILE A 22 -0.32 8.21 -4.36
CA ILE A 22 0.97 8.76 -4.73
C ILE A 22 1.65 9.22 -3.44
N MET A 23 2.80 8.65 -3.11
CA MET A 23 3.68 9.14 -2.05
C MET A 23 4.85 9.89 -2.67
N ASN A 24 5.01 11.16 -2.31
CA ASN A 24 6.17 11.95 -2.66
C ASN A 24 7.23 11.72 -1.60
N THR A 25 8.37 11.17 -2.00
CA THR A 25 9.47 10.82 -1.10
C THR A 25 10.74 11.57 -1.47
N PHE A 26 11.58 11.84 -0.47
CA PHE A 26 12.85 12.52 -0.65
C PHE A 26 13.99 11.74 0.01
N ASP A 27 15.06 11.52 -0.75
CA ASP A 27 16.31 10.98 -0.24
C ASP A 27 17.28 12.13 0.07
N TYR A 28 17.56 12.34 1.35
CA TYR A 28 18.49 13.38 1.81
C TYR A 28 19.95 13.09 1.52
N GLN A 29 20.34 11.83 1.26
CA GLN A 29 21.73 11.48 0.91
C GLN A 29 22.02 11.79 -0.55
N THR A 30 21.05 11.57 -1.44
CA THR A 30 21.19 11.82 -2.89
C THR A 30 20.54 13.12 -3.36
N GLU A 31 19.87 13.84 -2.47
CA GLU A 31 19.07 15.03 -2.75
C GLU A 31 18.05 14.81 -3.90
N SER A 32 17.38 13.65 -3.90
CA SER A 32 16.51 13.26 -5.01
C SER A 32 15.06 13.01 -4.60
N LEU A 33 14.14 13.43 -5.46
CA LEU A 33 12.71 13.18 -5.32
C LEU A 33 12.32 11.91 -6.07
N THR A 34 11.62 11.01 -5.38
CA THR A 34 11.04 9.81 -5.99
C THR A 34 9.58 9.71 -5.59
N LYS A 35 8.71 9.46 -6.57
CA LYS A 35 7.30 9.16 -6.34
C LYS A 35 7.09 7.66 -6.28
N VAL A 36 6.45 7.22 -5.21
CA VAL A 36 5.88 5.88 -5.11
C VAL A 36 4.44 5.96 -5.60
N VAL A 37 4.10 5.23 -6.65
CA VAL A 37 2.76 5.29 -7.24
C VAL A 37 2.13 3.91 -7.24
N PHE A 38 0.96 3.81 -6.60
CA PHE A 38 0.07 2.67 -6.69
C PHE A 38 -1.13 3.03 -7.56
N SER A 39 -1.40 2.21 -8.58
CA SER A 39 -2.52 2.42 -9.51
C SER A 39 -3.48 1.25 -9.52
N ASP A 40 -4.75 1.55 -9.81
CA ASP A 40 -5.89 0.64 -9.63
C ASP A 40 -5.94 0.09 -8.20
N VAL A 41 -5.85 0.97 -7.21
CA VAL A 41 -5.94 0.62 -5.79
C VAL A 41 -7.32 0.04 -5.50
N PHE A 42 -7.34 -1.09 -4.80
CA PHE A 42 -8.54 -1.75 -4.31
C PHE A 42 -8.84 -1.33 -2.86
N ALA A 43 -7.83 -1.48 -2.00
CA ALA A 43 -7.89 -1.11 -0.60
C ALA A 43 -6.48 -0.77 -0.10
N HIS A 44 -6.39 -0.02 0.98
CA HIS A 44 -5.14 0.26 1.68
C HIS A 44 -5.45 0.50 3.16
N MET A 45 -4.44 0.34 4.00
CA MET A 45 -4.45 0.86 5.36
C MET A 45 -3.04 1.31 5.72
N PHE A 46 -2.94 2.55 6.18
CA PHE A 46 -1.71 3.09 6.75
C PHE A 46 -1.89 3.24 8.25
N GLU A 47 -0.78 3.10 8.96
CA GLU A 47 -0.72 3.23 10.40
C GLU A 47 0.53 4.02 10.76
N THR A 48 0.51 4.58 11.98
CA THR A 48 1.64 5.31 12.57
C THR A 48 2.15 6.46 11.72
N GLU A 49 1.25 7.13 10.98
CA GLU A 49 1.60 8.30 10.19
C GLU A 49 2.18 9.42 11.06
N LEU A 50 3.40 9.82 10.75
CA LEU A 50 4.14 10.84 11.48
C LEU A 50 4.97 11.70 10.52
N GLU A 51 5.27 12.93 10.92
CA GLU A 51 6.33 13.70 10.28
C GLU A 51 7.64 12.90 10.29
N ASN A 52 8.46 13.07 9.24
CA ASN A 52 9.73 12.37 9.07
C ASN A 52 9.63 10.85 8.95
N SER A 53 8.49 10.30 8.50
CA SER A 53 8.35 8.87 8.25
C SER A 53 9.36 8.39 7.20
N ILE A 54 10.14 7.36 7.52
CA ILE A 54 11.23 6.82 6.68
C ILE A 54 10.89 5.42 6.21
N ILE A 55 10.93 5.20 4.90
CA ILE A 55 10.68 3.89 4.30
C ILE A 55 11.90 2.99 4.51
N LEU A 56 11.66 1.80 5.08
CA LEU A 56 12.62 0.71 5.12
C LEU A 56 12.58 -0.09 3.82
N ASP A 57 11.41 -0.57 3.42
CA ASP A 57 11.22 -1.25 2.14
C ASP A 57 9.74 -1.25 1.72
N ILE A 58 9.49 -1.56 0.44
CA ILE A 58 8.15 -1.86 -0.07
C ILE A 58 8.18 -3.25 -0.71
N GLU A 59 7.59 -4.22 -0.02
CA GLU A 59 7.61 -5.61 -0.44
C GLU A 59 6.33 -5.99 -1.17
N LYS A 60 6.48 -6.65 -2.32
CA LYS A 60 5.36 -7.28 -3.03
C LYS A 60 5.18 -8.70 -2.51
N SER A 61 3.96 -9.04 -2.11
CA SER A 61 3.59 -10.34 -1.58
C SER A 61 2.29 -10.86 -2.23
N GLU A 62 1.96 -12.12 -1.98
CA GLU A 62 0.80 -12.80 -2.55
C GLU A 62 -0.50 -12.37 -1.86
N ILE A 63 -1.62 -12.38 -2.58
CA ILE A 63 -2.95 -12.06 -2.03
C ILE A 63 -3.33 -13.03 -0.89
N SER A 64 -2.86 -14.27 -0.94
CA SER A 64 -3.08 -15.23 0.14
C SER A 64 -2.51 -14.74 1.47
N ASN A 65 -1.37 -14.03 1.44
CA ASN A 65 -0.75 -13.48 2.64
C ASN A 65 -1.57 -12.30 3.15
N PHE A 66 -2.02 -11.40 2.25
CA PHE A 66 -2.91 -10.29 2.62
C PHE A 66 -4.13 -10.74 3.45
N VAL A 67 -4.85 -11.76 2.99
CA VAL A 67 -6.06 -12.22 3.71
C VAL A 67 -5.76 -12.94 5.02
N ILE A 68 -4.57 -13.54 5.15
CA ILE A 68 -4.13 -14.20 6.38
C ILE A 68 -3.66 -13.15 7.39
N ASP A 69 -2.76 -12.27 6.97
CA ASP A 69 -2.08 -11.28 7.82
C ASP A 69 -3.06 -10.23 8.34
N HIS A 70 -4.06 -9.85 7.53
CA HIS A 70 -5.02 -8.80 7.86
C HIS A 70 -6.43 -9.33 8.16
N ARG A 71 -6.56 -10.61 8.53
CA ARG A 71 -7.86 -11.24 8.80
C ARG A 71 -8.67 -10.50 9.85
N ASP A 72 -8.04 -10.10 10.95
CA ASP A 72 -8.72 -9.40 12.05
C ASP A 72 -9.32 -8.06 11.59
N VAL A 73 -8.61 -7.34 10.70
CA VAL A 73 -9.06 -6.08 10.11
C VAL A 73 -10.22 -6.32 9.15
N LEU A 74 -10.10 -7.34 8.28
CA LEU A 74 -11.15 -7.73 7.35
C LEU A 74 -12.44 -8.11 8.08
N ASP A 75 -12.35 -8.93 9.12
CA ASP A 75 -13.51 -9.34 9.92
C ASP A 75 -14.12 -8.15 10.69
N LYS A 76 -13.29 -7.25 11.23
CA LYS A 76 -13.73 -6.05 11.94
C LYS A 76 -14.58 -5.13 11.06
N TYR A 77 -14.20 -4.93 9.80
CA TYR A 77 -14.85 -3.97 8.90
C TYR A 77 -15.80 -4.61 7.87
N LYS A 78 -15.93 -5.94 7.85
CA LYS A 78 -16.82 -6.68 6.94
C LYS A 78 -18.25 -6.14 6.90
N ASN A 79 -18.85 -5.88 8.06
CA ASN A 79 -20.23 -5.38 8.15
C ASN A 79 -20.39 -3.93 7.64
N SER A 80 -19.27 -3.24 7.39
CA SER A 80 -19.23 -1.93 6.71
C SER A 80 -19.00 -2.08 5.20
N THR A 81 -19.15 -3.28 4.64
CA THR A 81 -18.92 -3.62 3.23
C THR A 81 -17.49 -3.32 2.76
N TRP A 82 -16.52 -3.34 3.69
CA TRP A 82 -15.12 -3.09 3.39
C TRP A 82 -14.32 -4.40 3.40
N PRO A 83 -13.33 -4.59 2.49
CA PRO A 83 -12.99 -3.69 1.37
C PRO A 83 -13.96 -3.80 0.18
N MET A 84 -14.88 -4.76 0.22
CA MET A 84 -16.04 -4.90 -0.65
C MET A 84 -17.13 -5.68 0.09
N ASP A 85 -18.28 -5.88 -0.56
CA ASP A 85 -19.30 -6.81 -0.07
C ASP A 85 -18.93 -8.26 -0.44
N TYR A 86 -18.66 -9.10 0.56
CA TYR A 86 -18.30 -10.51 0.37
C TYR A 86 -18.84 -11.37 1.53
N ASN A 87 -19.16 -12.63 1.24
CA ASN A 87 -19.69 -13.57 2.23
C ASN A 87 -18.57 -14.32 2.96
N THR A 88 -17.51 -14.71 2.25
CA THR A 88 -16.37 -15.45 2.82
C THR A 88 -15.03 -14.86 2.39
N ILE A 89 -13.98 -15.09 3.19
CA ILE A 89 -12.64 -14.59 2.88
C ILE A 89 -12.10 -15.21 1.59
N GLU A 90 -12.51 -16.44 1.26
CA GLU A 90 -12.18 -17.13 0.02
C GLU A 90 -12.76 -16.40 -1.20
N GLU A 91 -14.00 -15.90 -1.11
CA GLU A 91 -14.63 -15.10 -2.18
C GLU A 91 -13.84 -13.81 -2.45
N LEU A 92 -13.43 -13.11 -1.38
CA LEU A 92 -12.57 -11.93 -1.49
C LEU A 92 -11.23 -12.28 -2.15
N SER A 93 -10.57 -13.32 -1.66
CA SER A 93 -9.27 -13.76 -2.18
C SER A 93 -9.34 -14.17 -3.65
N GLU A 94 -10.34 -14.96 -4.03
CA GLU A 94 -10.53 -15.44 -5.41
C GLU A 94 -10.75 -14.28 -6.38
N LYS A 95 -11.56 -13.29 -5.98
CA LYS A 95 -11.77 -12.08 -6.77
C LYS A 95 -10.47 -11.30 -6.97
N LEU A 96 -9.73 -11.06 -5.89
CA LEU A 96 -8.47 -10.29 -5.95
C LEU A 96 -7.45 -10.96 -6.87
N VAL A 97 -7.32 -12.29 -6.78
CA VAL A 97 -6.44 -13.08 -7.67
C VAL A 97 -6.92 -13.04 -9.12
N THR A 98 -8.21 -13.31 -9.36
CA THR A 98 -8.81 -13.34 -10.71
C THR A 98 -8.71 -11.98 -11.41
N GLU A 99 -8.79 -10.90 -10.66
CA GLU A 99 -8.66 -9.53 -11.17
C GLU A 99 -7.22 -9.00 -11.21
N ASN A 100 -6.21 -9.85 -10.93
CA ASN A 100 -4.78 -9.53 -10.97
C ASN A 100 -4.37 -8.38 -10.02
N TYR A 101 -4.92 -8.36 -8.80
CA TYR A 101 -4.39 -7.50 -7.74
C TYR A 101 -3.17 -8.11 -7.09
N ASN A 102 -2.32 -7.24 -6.54
CA ASN A 102 -1.15 -7.57 -5.76
C ASN A 102 -1.27 -6.94 -4.37
N TYR A 103 -0.59 -7.55 -3.40
CA TYR A 103 -0.44 -7.02 -2.05
C TYR A 103 0.95 -6.41 -1.90
N TYR A 104 1.00 -5.16 -1.44
CA TYR A 104 2.24 -4.44 -1.17
C TYR A 104 2.27 -4.04 0.29
N GLU A 105 3.32 -4.45 1.00
CA GLU A 105 3.58 -4.06 2.36
C GLU A 105 4.60 -2.92 2.38
N ILE A 106 4.31 -1.85 3.12
CA ILE A 106 5.17 -0.70 3.30
C ILE A 106 5.74 -0.80 4.70
N LEU A 107 7.02 -1.14 4.76
CA LEU A 107 7.79 -1.26 5.97
C LEU A 107 8.49 0.06 6.22
N SER A 108 8.34 0.63 7.42
CA SER A 108 9.10 1.81 7.84
C SER A 108 10.17 1.47 8.85
N SER A 109 11.28 2.20 8.79
CA SER A 109 12.25 2.25 9.89
C SER A 109 11.80 3.24 10.96
N PHE A 110 10.92 4.17 10.59
CA PHE A 110 10.29 5.14 11.48
C PHE A 110 8.98 5.69 10.87
N GLY A 111 7.92 5.81 11.68
CA GLY A 111 6.67 6.45 11.26
C GLY A 111 5.75 5.55 10.43
N LEU A 112 5.28 6.04 9.29
CA LEU A 112 4.21 5.45 8.48
C LEU A 112 4.57 4.06 7.97
N SER A 113 3.86 3.05 8.46
CA SER A 113 3.84 1.70 7.91
C SER A 113 2.45 1.37 7.37
N GLY A 114 2.31 0.24 6.70
CA GLY A 114 1.00 -0.30 6.34
C GLY A 114 1.05 -1.07 5.05
N TRP A 115 -0.03 -1.03 4.29
CA TRP A 115 -0.15 -1.83 3.09
C TRP A 115 -1.12 -1.26 2.05
N VAL A 116 -0.95 -1.72 0.82
CA VAL A 116 -1.78 -1.37 -0.33
C VAL A 116 -2.08 -2.63 -1.14
N VAL A 117 -3.36 -2.86 -1.46
CA VAL A 117 -3.78 -3.83 -2.47
C VAL A 117 -4.06 -3.07 -3.78
N ALA A 118 -3.25 -3.31 -4.81
CA ALA A 118 -3.30 -2.58 -6.07
C ALA A 118 -2.86 -3.45 -7.25
N ARG A 119 -3.22 -3.08 -8.49
CA ARG A 119 -2.74 -3.83 -9.66
C ARG A 119 -1.32 -3.45 -10.06
N ASN A 120 -0.96 -2.18 -9.89
CA ASN A 120 0.32 -1.67 -10.35
C ASN A 120 1.04 -0.90 -9.24
N TYR A 121 2.36 -1.02 -9.24
CA TYR A 121 3.30 -0.29 -8.39
C TYR A 121 4.48 0.18 -9.26
N GLU A 122 4.82 1.45 -9.14
CA GLU A 122 5.94 2.04 -9.87
C GLU A 122 6.69 3.09 -9.05
N LEU A 123 7.98 3.23 -9.35
CA LEU A 123 8.84 4.28 -8.81
C LEU A 123 9.21 5.25 -9.92
N ILE A 124 8.79 6.50 -9.78
CA ILE A 124 9.03 7.56 -10.77
C ILE A 124 10.00 8.57 -10.17
N LYS A 125 11.17 8.74 -10.78
CA LYS A 125 12.09 9.83 -10.43
C LYS A 125 11.51 11.16 -10.94
N ALA A 126 11.46 12.15 -10.06
CA ALA A 126 11.02 13.50 -10.40
C ALA A 126 12.20 14.41 -10.78
#